data_AF-A0A2H0YNH3-F1
#
_entry.id   AF-A0A2H0YNH3-F1
#
_cell.length_a   1.000
_cell.length_b   1.000
_cell.length_c   1.000
_cell.angle_alpha   90.00
_cell.angle_beta   90.00
_cell.angle_gamma   90.00
#
_symmetry.space_group_name_H-M   'P 1'
#
loop_
_entity.id
_entity.type
_entity.pdbx_description
1 polymer ?
#
loop_
_entity_poly.entity_id
_entity_poly.type
_entity_poly.pdbx_seq_one_letter_code
_entity_poly.pdbx_strand_id
1 'polypeptide(L)'
;KFPSQVELVNKSVHIATITSKKTELDMEIQIEKGIGYESVERRKRQGKLEIGLIPLDAIFSPVERVSYKVENMRVGERTDFNRLYLDITTDGTITPEQAFSRASEILIEHFSLFTSIFIQKPKKEEKITDFKKVKTEKKAKKKEKQGKKKKTKK
;
A
#
# COMPACT_ATOMS: atom_id res chain seq x y z
N LYS A 1 17.76 -0.85 -31.29
CA LYS A 1 18.50 0.18 -30.51
C LYS A 1 17.65 0.52 -29.30
N PHE A 2 18.22 0.68 -28.10
CA PHE A 2 17.45 0.98 -26.89
C PHE A 2 17.54 2.49 -26.55
N PRO A 3 16.45 3.11 -26.09
CA PRO A 3 16.51 4.45 -25.51
C PRO A 3 17.31 4.42 -24.19
N SER A 4 17.82 5.57 -23.76
CA SER A 4 18.71 5.68 -22.58
C SER A 4 18.08 5.24 -21.25
N GLN A 5 16.76 5.13 -21.18
CA GLN A 5 16.00 4.74 -19.99
C GLN A 5 15.68 3.24 -19.93
N VAL A 6 16.09 2.47 -20.93
CA VAL A 6 15.78 1.04 -21.04
C VAL A 6 17.07 0.23 -21.08
N GLU A 7 17.16 -0.75 -20.21
CA GLU A 7 18.24 -1.72 -20.17
C GLU A 7 17.69 -3.13 -20.43
N LEU A 8 18.37 -3.88 -21.31
CA LEU A 8 18.04 -5.27 -21.58
C LEU A 8 18.83 -6.17 -20.62
N VAL A 9 18.11 -6.84 -19.73
CA VAL A 9 18.67 -7.78 -18.73
C VAL A 9 19.24 -9.03 -19.41
N ASN A 10 18.50 -9.64 -20.33
CA ASN A 10 18.91 -10.86 -21.02
C ASN A 10 19.31 -10.58 -22.49
N LYS A 11 20.62 -10.54 -22.77
CA LYS A 11 21.16 -10.26 -24.11
C LYS A 11 21.33 -11.49 -25.00
N SER A 12 21.16 -12.69 -24.46
CA SER A 12 21.38 -13.96 -25.17
C SER A 12 20.10 -14.60 -25.71
N VAL A 13 18.95 -13.93 -25.59
CA VAL A 13 17.67 -14.44 -26.09
C VAL A 13 17.73 -14.59 -27.61
N HIS A 14 17.49 -15.82 -28.08
CA HIS A 14 17.29 -16.07 -29.51
C HIS A 14 15.90 -15.59 -29.93
N ILE A 15 15.83 -14.66 -30.89
CA ILE A 15 14.58 -14.06 -31.36
C ILE A 15 14.11 -14.71 -32.66
N ALA A 16 14.99 -14.77 -33.68
CA ALA A 16 14.66 -15.31 -34.99
C ALA A 16 15.91 -15.82 -35.73
N THR A 17 15.68 -16.71 -36.69
CA THR A 17 16.70 -17.20 -37.63
C THR A 17 16.36 -16.75 -39.04
N ILE A 18 17.26 -16.00 -39.69
CA ILE A 18 17.09 -15.54 -41.07
C ILE A 18 17.71 -16.58 -42.02
N THR A 19 16.89 -17.17 -42.89
CA THR A 19 17.29 -18.29 -43.76
C THR A 19 17.84 -17.86 -45.12
N SER A 20 17.49 -16.67 -45.61
CA SER A 20 17.88 -16.16 -46.93
C SER A 20 18.68 -14.87 -46.81
N LYS A 21 19.74 -14.74 -47.63
CA LYS A 21 20.63 -13.57 -47.64
C LYS A 21 19.96 -12.28 -48.13
N LYS A 22 18.78 -12.37 -48.76
CA LYS A 22 18.03 -11.21 -49.28
C LYS A 22 16.90 -10.75 -48.35
N THR A 23 16.77 -11.35 -47.17
CA THR A 23 15.69 -11.07 -46.23
C THR A 23 16.18 -10.11 -45.15
N GLU A 24 15.48 -8.99 -45.01
CA GLU A 24 15.67 -8.03 -43.92
C GLU A 24 14.52 -8.19 -42.91
N LEU A 25 14.84 -8.13 -41.62
CA LEU A 25 13.87 -8.16 -40.53
C LEU A 25 13.91 -6.81 -39.82
N ASP A 26 12.84 -6.05 -39.94
CA ASP A 26 12.61 -4.83 -39.16
C ASP A 26 11.51 -5.07 -38.13
N MET A 27 11.73 -4.60 -36.90
CA MET A 27 10.84 -4.83 -35.77
C MET A 27 10.88 -3.63 -34.84
N GLU A 28 9.69 -3.14 -34.51
CA GLU A 28 9.48 -2.12 -33.48
C GLU A 28 8.75 -2.76 -32.30
N ILE A 29 9.26 -2.49 -31.08
CA ILE A 29 8.71 -3.02 -29.84
C ILE A 29 8.35 -1.86 -28.94
N GLN A 30 7.09 -1.81 -28.53
CA GLN A 30 6.59 -0.84 -27.57
C GLN A 30 6.75 -1.39 -26.14
N ILE A 31 7.44 -0.63 -25.29
CA ILE A 31 7.71 -0.98 -23.89
C ILE A 31 6.94 -0.03 -22.99
N GLU A 32 6.20 -0.59 -22.03
CA GLU A 32 5.39 0.17 -21.07
C GLU A 32 5.69 -0.27 -19.64
N LYS A 33 5.45 0.63 -18.68
CA LYS A 33 5.48 0.30 -17.24
C LYS A 33 4.07 -0.03 -16.79
N GLY A 34 3.92 -1.14 -16.07
CA GLY A 34 2.65 -1.59 -15.55
C GLY A 34 2.82 -2.42 -14.29
N ILE A 35 1.73 -3.03 -13.83
CA ILE A 35 1.71 -3.85 -12.61
C ILE A 35 1.10 -5.21 -12.96
N GLY A 36 1.75 -6.28 -12.51
CA GLY A 36 1.24 -7.64 -12.63
C GLY A 36 1.21 -8.14 -14.07
N TYR A 37 0.04 -8.64 -14.49
CA TYR A 37 -0.16 -9.25 -15.79
C TYR A 37 -1.32 -8.58 -16.54
N GLU A 38 -1.14 -8.37 -17.83
CA GLU A 38 -2.16 -7.86 -18.73
C GLU A 38 -2.29 -8.72 -19.98
N SER A 39 -3.45 -9.34 -20.14
CA SER A 39 -3.74 -10.13 -21.34
C SER A 39 -4.02 -9.25 -22.55
N VAL A 40 -3.75 -9.80 -23.74
CA VAL A 40 -4.08 -9.19 -25.03
C VAL A 40 -5.55 -8.81 -25.11
N GLU A 41 -6.46 -9.64 -24.59
CA GLU A 41 -7.90 -9.37 -24.59
C GLU A 41 -8.27 -8.09 -23.82
N ARG A 42 -7.62 -7.87 -22.67
CA ARG A 42 -7.84 -6.68 -21.86
C ARG A 42 -7.35 -5.44 -22.59
N ARG A 43 -6.16 -5.52 -23.19
CA ARG A 43 -5.57 -4.42 -23.99
C ARG A 43 -6.44 -4.02 -25.18
N LYS A 44 -6.94 -5.01 -25.93
CA LYS A 44 -7.87 -4.79 -27.07
C LYS A 44 -9.15 -4.07 -26.66
N ARG A 45 -9.62 -4.25 -25.43
CA ARG A 45 -10.85 -3.62 -24.92
C ARG A 45 -10.63 -2.17 -24.49
N GLN A 46 -9.42 -1.82 -24.05
CA GLN A 46 -9.11 -0.50 -23.50
C GLN A 46 -8.81 0.57 -24.56
N GLY A 47 -8.51 0.18 -25.79
CA GLY A 47 -8.21 1.13 -26.87
C GLY A 47 -8.28 0.51 -28.25
N LYS A 48 -8.34 1.38 -29.27
CA LYS A 48 -8.18 0.96 -30.67
C LYS A 48 -6.70 0.67 -30.90
N LEU A 49 -6.39 -0.59 -31.23
CA LEU A 49 -5.06 -0.96 -31.69
C LEU A 49 -4.84 -0.42 -33.11
N GLU A 50 -3.64 0.09 -33.36
CA GLU A 50 -3.25 0.53 -34.69
C GLU A 50 -3.17 -0.67 -35.66
N ILE A 51 -3.43 -0.40 -36.94
CA ILE A 51 -3.37 -1.41 -37.99
C ILE A 51 -1.91 -1.81 -38.18
N GLY A 52 -1.62 -3.11 -38.10
CA GLY A 52 -0.26 -3.66 -38.22
C GLY A 52 0.40 -4.00 -36.89
N LEU A 53 -0.21 -3.64 -35.75
CA LEU A 53 0.30 -4.01 -34.42
C LEU A 53 -0.12 -5.43 -34.06
N ILE A 54 0.86 -6.25 -33.64
CA ILE A 54 0.62 -7.60 -33.11
C ILE A 54 0.62 -7.50 -31.59
N PRO A 55 -0.55 -7.53 -30.91
CA PRO A 55 -0.59 -7.39 -29.48
C PRO A 55 -0.11 -8.68 -28.81
N LEU A 56 0.76 -8.51 -27.80
CA LEU A 56 1.24 -9.57 -26.93
C LEU A 56 0.74 -9.33 -25.50
N ASP A 57 0.73 -10.40 -24.71
CA ASP A 57 0.47 -10.29 -23.28
C ASP A 57 1.62 -9.51 -22.64
N ALA A 58 1.32 -8.61 -21.70
CA ALA A 58 2.35 -7.93 -20.93
C ALA A 58 2.50 -8.56 -19.55
N ILE A 59 3.71 -9.05 -19.31
CA ILE A 59 4.18 -9.51 -18.01
C ILE A 59 5.00 -8.35 -17.43
N PHE A 60 4.43 -7.61 -16.50
CA PHE A 60 5.11 -6.52 -15.80
C PHE A 60 5.71 -6.97 -14.46
N SER A 61 5.30 -8.14 -13.97
CA SER A 61 5.83 -8.71 -12.74
C SER A 61 7.24 -9.28 -12.99
N PRO A 62 8.27 -8.84 -12.25
CA PRO A 62 9.60 -9.45 -12.30
C PRO A 62 9.66 -10.78 -11.52
N VAL A 63 8.58 -11.15 -10.82
CA VAL A 63 8.45 -12.42 -10.09
C VAL A 63 7.70 -13.41 -10.98
N GLU A 64 8.33 -14.54 -11.28
CA GLU A 64 7.79 -15.59 -12.15
C GLU A 64 7.00 -16.64 -11.37
N ARG A 65 7.54 -17.08 -10.22
CA ARG A 65 6.95 -18.14 -9.41
C ARG A 65 7.18 -17.89 -7.94
N VAL A 66 6.13 -18.11 -7.15
CA VAL A 66 6.20 -18.14 -5.69
C VAL A 66 5.53 -19.41 -5.20
N SER A 67 6.18 -20.12 -4.30
CA SER A 67 5.58 -21.23 -3.56
C SER A 67 5.91 -21.12 -2.09
N TYR A 68 4.99 -21.57 -1.24
CA TYR A 68 5.19 -21.55 0.20
C TYR A 68 4.78 -22.88 0.83
N LYS A 69 5.42 -23.23 1.94
CA LYS A 69 5.09 -24.40 2.74
C LYS A 69 5.15 -24.03 4.22
N VAL A 70 4.15 -24.44 4.98
CA VAL A 70 4.10 -24.25 6.43
C VAL A 70 4.25 -25.61 7.10
N GLU A 71 5.16 -25.69 8.06
CA GLU A 71 5.41 -26.90 8.84
C GLU A 71 5.38 -26.58 10.34
N ASN A 72 4.91 -27.52 11.17
CA ASN A 72 5.00 -27.38 12.61
C ASN A 72 6.46 -27.49 13.05
N MET A 73 6.86 -26.59 13.94
CA MET A 73 8.21 -26.54 14.49
C MET A 73 8.15 -26.60 16.01
N ARG A 74 8.91 -27.52 16.60
CA ARG A 74 9.16 -27.51 18.04
C ARG A 74 10.34 -26.58 18.33
N VAL A 75 10.16 -25.64 19.25
CA VAL A 75 11.19 -24.74 19.75
C VAL A 75 11.29 -24.91 21.25
N GLY A 76 12.33 -25.65 21.69
CA GLY A 76 12.46 -26.08 23.09
C GLY A 76 11.31 -27.01 23.50
N GLU A 77 10.58 -26.63 24.55
CA GLU A 77 9.42 -27.39 25.06
C GLU A 77 8.09 -27.02 24.37
N ARG A 78 8.07 -26.00 23.52
CA ARG A 78 6.85 -25.51 22.86
C ARG A 78 6.71 -26.09 21.45
N THR A 79 5.54 -26.60 21.12
CA THR A 79 5.22 -27.26 19.83
C THR A 79 4.24 -26.45 18.96
N ASP A 80 3.90 -25.23 19.36
CA ASP A 80 2.90 -24.36 18.73
C ASP A 80 3.49 -23.38 17.70
N PHE A 81 4.79 -23.48 17.40
CA PHE A 81 5.42 -22.66 16.38
C PHE A 81 5.23 -23.25 14.98
N ASN A 82 5.16 -22.35 14.00
CA ASN A 82 5.16 -22.69 12.58
C ASN A 82 6.46 -22.22 11.94
N ARG A 83 7.02 -23.04 11.05
CA ARG A 83 8.11 -22.68 10.15
C ARG A 83 7.52 -22.45 8.76
N LEU A 84 7.79 -21.28 8.19
CA LEU A 84 7.38 -20.90 6.84
C LEU A 84 8.58 -21.03 5.90
N TYR A 85 8.43 -21.82 4.85
CA TYR A 85 9.33 -21.86 3.72
C TYR A 85 8.72 -21.06 2.57
N LEU A 86 9.50 -20.17 1.98
CA LEU A 86 9.15 -19.36 0.82
C LEU A 86 10.20 -19.60 -0.26
N ASP A 87 9.75 -20.04 -1.43
CA ASP A 87 10.57 -20.22 -2.62
C ASP A 87 10.07 -19.24 -3.69
N ILE A 88 10.96 -18.32 -4.08
CA ILE A 88 10.67 -17.20 -4.95
C ILE A 88 11.65 -17.25 -6.13
N THR A 89 11.11 -17.30 -7.34
CA THR A 89 11.86 -17.27 -8.60
C THR A 89 11.57 -15.95 -9.33
N THR A 90 12.61 -15.22 -9.71
CA THR A 90 12.53 -13.95 -10.46
C THR A 90 13.21 -14.07 -11.82
N ASP A 91 12.86 -13.17 -12.74
CA ASP A 91 13.38 -13.08 -14.11
C ASP A 91 14.82 -12.51 -14.21
N GLY A 92 15.42 -12.16 -13.07
CA GLY A 92 16.74 -11.55 -12.97
C GLY A 92 16.76 -10.01 -13.03
N THR A 93 15.62 -9.36 -13.28
CA THR A 93 15.50 -7.89 -13.24
C THR A 93 15.69 -7.36 -11.81
N ILE A 94 15.18 -8.10 -10.82
CA ILE A 94 15.42 -7.87 -9.40
C ILE A 94 15.75 -9.18 -8.69
N THR A 95 16.47 -9.10 -7.58
CA THR A 95 16.75 -10.28 -6.75
C THR A 95 15.49 -10.73 -5.98
N PRO A 96 15.36 -12.03 -5.66
CA PRO A 96 14.24 -12.52 -4.84
C PRO A 96 14.11 -11.82 -3.48
N GLU A 97 15.23 -11.46 -2.86
CA GLU A 97 15.26 -10.73 -1.59
C GLU A 97 14.67 -9.31 -1.73
N GLN A 98 15.08 -8.57 -2.77
CA GLN A 98 14.51 -7.26 -3.07
C GLN A 98 13.02 -7.33 -3.39
N ALA A 99 12.60 -8.34 -4.14
CA ALA A 99 11.18 -8.58 -4.43
C ALA A 99 10.38 -8.80 -3.13
N PHE A 100 10.90 -9.61 -2.22
CA PHE A 100 10.27 -9.90 -0.93
C PHE A 100 10.23 -8.67 0.00
N SER A 101 11.32 -7.90 0.08
CA SER A 101 11.36 -6.65 0.86
C SER A 101 10.31 -5.67 0.37
N ARG A 102 10.26 -5.44 -0.94
CA ARG A 102 9.28 -4.53 -1.55
C ARG A 102 7.84 -4.99 -1.35
N ALA A 103 7.58 -6.29 -1.44
CA ALA A 103 6.25 -6.84 -1.13
C ALA A 103 5.86 -6.61 0.34
N SER A 104 6.81 -6.76 1.26
CA SER A 104 6.60 -6.54 2.70
C SER A 104 6.32 -5.06 3.01
N GLU A 105 7.07 -4.13 2.39
CA GLU A 105 6.84 -2.69 2.50
C GLU A 105 5.42 -2.32 2.02
N ILE A 106 5.03 -2.77 0.83
CA ILE A 106 3.68 -2.53 0.29
C ILE A 106 2.62 -3.07 1.25
N LEU A 107 2.81 -4.27 1.81
CA LEU A 107 1.86 -4.86 2.75
C LEU A 107 1.73 -4.04 4.04
N ILE A 108 2.85 -3.58 4.60
CA ILE A 108 2.87 -2.70 5.78
C ILE A 108 2.15 -1.38 5.50
N GLU A 109 2.42 -0.76 4.35
CA GLU A 109 1.76 0.48 3.94
C GLU A 109 0.24 0.31 3.88
N HIS A 110 -0.25 -0.80 3.31
CA HIS A 110 -1.68 -1.09 3.28
C HIS A 110 -2.26 -1.30 4.68
N PHE A 111 -1.58 -2.02 5.56
CA PHE A 111 -2.04 -2.20 6.94
C PHE A 111 -2.00 -0.92 7.77
N SER A 112 -1.08 0.01 7.47
CA SER A 112 -0.96 1.28 8.18
C SER A 112 -2.26 2.12 8.10
N LEU A 113 -2.99 2.01 6.99
CA LEU A 113 -4.29 2.66 6.79
C LEU A 113 -5.34 2.19 7.82
N PHE A 114 -5.32 0.92 8.20
CA PHE A 114 -6.23 0.41 9.22
C PHE A 114 -5.83 0.91 10.61
N THR A 115 -4.52 0.94 10.90
CA THR A 115 -4.06 1.43 12.21
C THR A 115 -4.46 2.89 12.45
N SER A 116 -4.41 3.76 11.44
CA SER A 116 -4.80 5.16 11.58
C SER A 116 -6.32 5.33 11.79
N ILE A 117 -7.15 4.50 11.16
CA ILE A 117 -8.60 4.51 11.32
C ILE A 117 -9.01 4.01 12.70
N PHE A 118 -8.43 2.92 13.19
CA PHE A 118 -8.78 2.32 14.48
C PHE A 118 -8.14 3.03 15.69
N ILE A 119 -7.05 3.78 15.50
CA ILE A 119 -6.38 4.58 16.54
C ILE A 119 -7.01 5.98 16.70
N GLN A 120 -8.07 6.32 15.94
CA GLN A 120 -8.97 7.42 16.32
C GLN A 120 -9.72 7.06 17.61
N LYS A 121 -9.01 7.11 18.74
CA LYS A 121 -9.59 7.13 20.08
C LYS A 121 -10.63 8.27 20.12
N PRO A 122 -11.75 8.07 20.82
CA PRO A 122 -12.79 9.10 20.96
C PRO A 122 -12.12 10.39 21.42
N LYS A 123 -12.48 11.51 20.76
CA LYS A 123 -12.10 12.86 21.18
C LYS A 123 -12.19 12.90 22.70
N LYS A 124 -11.05 13.11 23.38
CA LYS A 124 -11.07 13.50 24.78
C LYS A 124 -11.99 14.71 24.84
N GLU A 125 -13.16 14.56 25.44
CA GLU A 125 -13.95 15.70 25.87
C GLU A 125 -13.02 16.56 26.73
N GLU A 126 -12.67 17.72 26.19
CA GLU A 126 -12.08 18.78 26.99
C GLU A 126 -13.06 19.03 28.13
N LYS A 127 -12.66 18.64 29.34
CA LYS A 127 -13.34 19.10 30.54
C LYS A 127 -13.25 20.62 30.51
N ILE A 128 -14.37 21.26 30.17
CA ILE A 128 -14.57 22.70 30.32
C ILE A 128 -14.42 22.99 31.81
N THR A 129 -13.22 23.38 32.23
CA THR A 129 -12.94 23.89 33.58
C THR A 129 -13.39 25.34 33.65
N ASP A 130 -14.70 25.59 33.62
CA ASP A 130 -15.26 26.92 33.88
C ASP A 130 -16.46 26.84 34.84
N PHE A 131 -16.19 26.43 36.07
CA PHE A 131 -17.08 26.67 37.21
C PHE A 131 -16.32 27.30 38.38
N LYS A 132 -15.62 28.42 38.15
CA LYS A 132 -15.04 29.22 39.25
C LYS A 132 -15.31 30.73 39.25
N LYS A 133 -16.22 31.26 38.41
CA LYS A 133 -16.51 32.72 38.40
C LYS A 133 -17.96 33.18 38.61
N VAL A 134 -18.91 32.31 39.00
CA VAL A 134 -20.31 32.76 39.24
C VAL A 134 -20.71 32.82 40.74
N LYS A 135 -19.86 32.40 41.68
CA LYS A 135 -20.21 32.42 43.12
C LYS A 135 -19.82 33.70 43.89
N THR A 136 -19.11 34.64 43.30
CA THR A 136 -18.67 35.87 43.99
C THR A 136 -19.66 37.03 43.88
N GLU A 137 -20.50 37.10 42.83
CA GLU A 137 -21.47 38.21 42.70
C GLU A 137 -22.85 37.93 43.32
N LYS A 138 -23.24 36.66 43.51
CA LYS A 138 -24.51 36.32 44.21
C LYS A 138 -24.44 36.42 45.74
N LYS A 139 -23.25 36.53 46.34
CA LYS A 139 -23.09 36.76 47.80
C LYS A 139 -23.13 38.25 48.18
N ALA A 140 -22.84 39.17 47.26
CA ALA A 140 -22.94 40.61 47.52
C ALA A 140 -24.39 41.11 47.48
N LYS A 141 -25.22 40.67 46.51
CA LYS A 141 -26.63 41.10 46.41
C LYS A 141 -27.60 40.47 47.44
N LYS A 142 -27.17 39.46 48.21
CA LYS A 142 -28.02 38.83 49.25
C LYS A 142 -27.82 39.40 50.67
N LYS A 143 -26.72 40.14 50.92
CA LYS A 143 -26.49 40.79 52.22
C LYS A 143 -27.20 42.15 52.37
N GLU A 144 -27.54 42.84 51.28
CA GLU A 144 -28.25 44.13 51.37
C GLU A 144 -29.79 43.99 51.57
N LYS A 145 -30.39 42.85 51.21
CA LYS A 145 -31.84 42.62 51.35
C LYS A 145 -32.29 42.04 52.70
N GLN A 146 -31.39 41.62 53.59
CA GLN A 146 -31.75 41.12 54.93
C GLN A 146 -31.63 42.14 56.07
N GLY A 147 -31.02 43.32 55.84
CA GLY A 147 -30.94 44.40 56.83
C GLY A 147 -32.23 45.24 56.99
N LYS A 148 -33.08 45.32 55.94
CA LYS A 148 -34.29 46.18 55.97
C LYS A 148 -35.60 45.48 56.39
N LYS A 149 -35.61 44.15 56.62
CA LYS A 149 -36.84 43.42 57.02
C LYS A 149 -36.96 43.07 58.52
N LYS A 150 -36.01 43.47 59.37
CA LYS A 150 -36.06 43.22 60.83
C LYS A 150 -36.39 44.43 61.71
N LYS A 151 -36.77 45.59 61.14
CA LYS A 151 -37.17 46.80 61.91
C LYS A 151 -38.66 47.15 61.90
N THR A 152 -39.53 46.32 61.33
CA THR A 152 -40.99 46.53 61.35
C THR A 152 -41.73 45.22 61.59
N LYS A 153 -41.79 44.83 62.87
CA LYS A 153 -42.84 44.05 63.54
C LYS A 153 -42.46 43.96 65.01
N LYS A 154 -42.71 45.07 65.71
CA LYS A 154 -42.94 45.13 67.15
C LYS A 154 -44.35 45.71 67.30
#